data_AF-A0AA39P672-F1
#
_entry.id   AF-A0AA39P672-F1
#
_cell.length_a   1.000
_cell.length_b   1.000
_cell.length_c   1.000
_cell.angle_alpha   90.00
_cell.angle_beta   90.00
_cell.angle_gamma   90.00
#
_symmetry.space_group_name_H-M   'P 1'
#
loop_
_entity.id
_entity.type
_entity.pdbx_description
1 polymer ?
#
loop_
_entity_poly.entity_id
_entity_poly.type
_entity_poly.pdbx_seq_one_letter_code
_entity_poly.pdbx_strand_id
1 'polypeptide(L)'
;MSILKVPILLVGAYNIWKALTPPHHSTLAERFPPSLIGRFALSFSTFLKATLILSSQLMPQVLIHMPTKFQSATMTITPSFLIGTGLAIAGAQLRLACYRTLGHLFTFEMAIRKDHELITTGPYAYVRHPAYAGLLMTMAGEAVIQCSRGSWLQECRLVEMLAMKVYLSVLISPMLLLTYSSTMRGWHEDAILKEKFGDDWTEWAMKTPYRLIPFIY
;
A
#
# COMPACT_ATOMS: atom_id res chain seq x y z
N MET A 1 17.52 15.80 12.00
CA MET A 1 16.56 15.76 10.87
C MET A 1 16.36 17.18 10.35
N SER A 2 16.30 17.40 9.04
CA SER A 2 15.77 18.68 8.54
C SER A 2 14.31 18.78 8.95
N ILE A 3 13.95 19.79 9.76
CA ILE A 3 12.60 20.04 10.29
C ILE A 3 11.56 20.04 9.15
N LEU A 4 11.99 20.40 7.94
CA LEU A 4 11.17 20.45 6.72
C LEU A 4 10.65 19.09 6.24
N LYS A 5 11.27 17.96 6.62
CA LYS A 5 10.77 16.61 6.25
C LYS A 5 9.55 16.20 7.08
N VAL A 6 9.42 16.74 8.30
CA VAL A 6 8.40 16.28 9.26
C VAL A 6 6.98 16.51 8.74
N PRO A 7 6.59 17.69 8.23
CA PRO A 7 5.25 17.90 7.69
C PRO A 7 4.93 16.98 6.51
N ILE A 8 5.91 16.76 5.62
CA ILE A 8 5.75 15.90 4.43
C ILE A 8 5.48 14.46 4.85
N LEU A 9 6.26 13.95 5.81
CA LEU A 9 6.10 12.60 6.34
C LEU A 9 4.77 12.44 7.10
N LEU A 10 4.34 13.44 7.86
CA LEU A 10 3.06 13.40 8.57
C LEU A 10 1.86 13.38 7.60
N VAL A 11 1.89 14.21 6.55
CA VAL A 11 0.86 14.21 5.51
C VAL A 11 0.87 12.88 4.76
N GLY A 12 2.04 12.35 4.40
CA GLY A 12 2.18 11.03 3.78
C GLY A 12 1.60 9.94 4.68
N ALA A 13 2.02 9.89 5.94
CA ALA A 13 1.56 8.94 6.95
C ALA A 13 0.03 8.97 7.12
N TYR A 14 -0.56 10.16 7.20
CA TYR A 14 -2.02 10.31 7.31
C TYR A 14 -2.76 9.74 6.10
N ASN A 15 -2.29 10.06 4.89
CA ASN A 15 -2.91 9.57 3.65
C ASN A 15 -2.81 8.06 3.54
N ILE A 16 -1.64 7.49 3.85
CA ILE A 16 -1.41 6.04 3.85
C ILE A 16 -2.26 5.36 4.93
N TRP A 17 -2.32 5.93 6.14
CA TRP A 17 -3.14 5.42 7.22
C TRP A 17 -4.61 5.35 6.80
N LYS A 18 -5.13 6.41 6.20
CA LYS A 18 -6.51 6.47 5.71
C LYS A 18 -6.74 5.47 4.57
N ALA A 19 -5.81 5.37 3.62
CA ALA A 19 -5.89 4.43 2.50
C ALA A 19 -5.77 2.96 2.94
N LEU A 20 -5.10 2.65 4.05
CA LEU A 20 -4.98 1.30 4.59
C LEU A 20 -6.08 0.94 5.59
N THR A 21 -7.01 1.85 5.88
CA THR A 21 -8.11 1.61 6.82
C THR A 21 -9.40 1.33 6.04
N PRO A 22 -10.10 0.22 6.31
CA PRO A 22 -11.35 -0.08 5.61
C PRO A 22 -12.42 0.99 5.90
N PRO A 23 -13.08 1.53 4.87
CA PRO A 23 -14.18 2.48 5.08
C PRO A 23 -15.43 1.81 5.65
N HIS A 24 -15.61 0.51 5.36
CA HIS A 24 -16.74 -0.30 5.80
C HIS A 24 -16.28 -1.72 6.12
N HIS A 25 -16.97 -2.36 7.07
CA HIS A 25 -16.77 -3.78 7.39
C HIS A 25 -17.92 -4.60 6.77
N SER A 26 -17.59 -5.69 6.08
CA SER A 26 -18.58 -6.67 5.61
C SER A 26 -19.09 -7.53 6.76
N THR A 27 -20.34 -8.00 6.67
CA THR A 27 -20.87 -8.98 7.64
C THR A 27 -20.30 -10.37 7.36
N LEU A 28 -20.25 -11.26 8.37
CA LEU A 28 -19.72 -12.63 8.19
C LEU A 28 -20.44 -13.44 7.11
N ALA A 29 -21.73 -13.15 6.88
CA ALA A 29 -22.55 -13.82 5.87
C ALA A 29 -22.22 -13.39 4.42
N GLU A 30 -21.63 -12.21 4.23
CA GLU A 30 -21.26 -11.68 2.91
C GLU A 30 -19.83 -12.04 2.50
N ARG A 31 -19.02 -12.52 3.45
CA ARG A 31 -17.60 -12.80 3.25
C ARG A 31 -17.41 -14.16 2.63
N PHE A 32 -16.61 -14.20 1.56
CA PHE A 32 -15.96 -15.45 1.18
C PHE A 32 -14.95 -15.86 2.27
N PRO A 33 -14.72 -17.18 2.51
CA PRO A 33 -13.77 -17.63 3.51
C PRO A 33 -12.41 -16.97 3.27
N PRO A 34 -11.78 -16.37 4.30
CA PRO A 34 -10.58 -15.58 4.09
C PRO A 34 -9.46 -16.50 3.61
N SER A 35 -8.98 -16.24 2.38
CA SER A 35 -7.76 -16.84 1.88
C SER A 35 -6.62 -16.58 2.87
N LEU A 36 -5.68 -17.53 3.00
CA LEU A 36 -4.50 -17.42 3.87
C LEU A 36 -3.87 -16.02 3.77
N ILE A 37 -3.83 -15.51 2.54
CA ILE A 37 -3.33 -14.23 2.10
C ILE A 37 -4.16 -13.03 2.63
N GLY A 38 -5.49 -13.10 2.62
CA GLY A 38 -6.36 -12.05 3.17
C GLY A 38 -6.19 -11.85 4.69
N ARG A 39 -5.83 -12.91 5.41
CA ARG A 39 -5.54 -12.86 6.86
C ARG A 39 -4.26 -12.07 7.16
N PHE A 40 -3.29 -12.09 6.25
CA PHE A 40 -2.03 -11.34 6.40
C PHE A 40 -2.15 -9.87 5.99
N ALA A 41 -3.10 -9.49 5.12
CA ALA A 41 -3.20 -8.13 4.61
C ALA A 41 -3.56 -7.08 5.68
N LEU A 42 -4.49 -7.40 6.59
CA LEU A 42 -4.88 -6.51 7.68
C LEU A 42 -3.74 -6.39 8.72
N SER A 43 -3.16 -7.52 9.10
CA SER A 43 -1.98 -7.60 9.97
C SER A 43 -0.79 -6.84 9.40
N PHE A 44 -0.59 -6.86 8.08
CA PHE A 44 0.47 -6.10 7.41
C PHE A 44 0.20 -4.59 7.37
N SER A 45 -1.05 -4.16 7.15
CA SER A 45 -1.40 -2.73 7.24
C SER A 45 -1.08 -2.18 8.64
N THR A 46 -1.38 -2.95 9.68
CA THR A 46 -1.06 -2.62 11.07
C THR A 46 0.46 -2.65 11.31
N PHE A 47 1.18 -3.57 10.67
CA PHE A 47 2.64 -3.67 10.74
C PHE A 47 3.37 -2.51 10.05
N LEU A 48 2.92 -2.05 8.87
CA LEU A 48 3.45 -0.85 8.20
C LEU A 48 3.21 0.40 9.06
N LYS A 49 2.02 0.53 9.66
CA LYS A 49 1.71 1.61 10.61
C LYS A 49 2.65 1.56 11.81
N ALA A 50 2.85 0.36 12.39
CA ALA A 50 3.74 0.16 13.52
C ALA A 50 5.18 0.51 13.16
N THR A 51 5.71 0.10 12.00
CA THR A 51 7.09 0.40 11.61
C THR A 51 7.31 1.88 11.27
N LEU A 52 6.34 2.57 10.68
CA LEU A 52 6.40 4.02 10.47
C LEU A 52 6.41 4.80 11.81
N ILE A 53 5.64 4.34 12.79
CA ILE A 53 5.62 4.92 14.15
C ILE A 53 6.89 4.57 14.93
N LEU A 54 7.32 3.32 14.88
CA LEU A 54 8.51 2.85 15.59
C LEU A 54 9.78 3.51 15.05
N SER A 55 9.88 3.66 13.72
CA SER A 55 10.97 4.40 13.08
C SER A 55 10.94 5.88 13.43
N SER A 56 9.78 6.52 13.63
CA SER A 56 9.72 7.93 14.04
C SER A 56 9.97 8.15 15.55
N GLN A 57 9.62 7.18 16.42
CA GLN A 57 9.72 7.32 17.88
C GLN A 57 10.99 6.72 18.50
N LEU A 58 11.48 5.57 18.05
CA LEU A 58 12.73 4.97 18.56
C LEU A 58 13.99 5.65 17.97
N MET A 59 13.84 6.38 16.86
CA MET A 59 14.95 7.02 16.13
C MET A 59 15.84 7.92 17.00
N PRO A 60 15.31 8.86 17.81
CA PRO A 60 16.15 9.76 18.60
C PRO A 60 16.92 9.02 19.70
N GLN A 61 16.31 8.01 20.32
CA GLN A 61 16.89 7.30 21.46
C GLN A 61 17.98 6.33 21.04
N VAL A 62 17.78 5.62 19.92
CA VAL A 62 18.78 4.70 19.36
C VAL A 62 20.02 5.46 18.87
N LEU A 63 19.85 6.64 18.27
CA LEU A 63 20.97 7.43 17.75
C LEU A 63 21.97 7.85 18.85
N ILE A 64 21.46 8.18 20.05
CA ILE A 64 22.27 8.64 21.19
C ILE A 64 23.17 7.51 21.72
N HIS A 65 22.74 6.26 21.60
CA HIS A 65 23.46 5.09 22.11
C HIS A 65 24.32 4.40 21.03
N MET A 66 24.23 4.86 19.77
CA MET A 66 25.01 4.29 18.67
C MET A 66 26.45 4.85 18.65
N PRO A 67 27.45 4.03 18.30
CA PRO A 67 28.82 4.48 18.10
C PRO A 67 28.89 5.68 17.12
N THR A 68 29.77 6.65 17.39
CA THR A 68 29.92 7.90 16.62
C THR A 68 30.10 7.69 15.11
N LYS A 69 30.69 6.56 14.69
CA LYS A 69 30.80 6.15 13.28
C LYS A 69 29.45 5.97 12.54
N PHE A 70 28.36 5.82 13.28
CA PHE A 70 27.00 5.64 12.76
C PHE A 70 26.08 6.86 13.02
N GLN A 71 26.59 7.91 13.67
CA GLN A 71 25.84 9.11 14.04
C GLN A 71 25.81 10.18 12.94
N SER A 72 26.55 9.99 11.84
CA SER A 72 26.58 10.95 10.73
C SER A 72 25.33 10.84 9.86
N ALA A 73 24.25 11.53 10.26
CA ALA A 73 23.02 11.60 9.48
C ALA A 73 22.83 12.99 8.86
N THR A 74 23.42 13.23 7.69
CA THR A 74 23.07 14.38 6.86
C THR A 74 21.73 14.12 6.16
N MET A 75 20.64 14.26 6.91
CA MET A 75 19.28 14.03 6.40
C MET A 75 18.81 15.20 5.52
N THR A 76 19.28 15.23 4.27
CA THR A 76 18.88 16.21 3.26
C THR A 76 17.64 15.75 2.49
N ILE A 77 16.86 16.68 1.95
CA ILE A 77 15.78 16.36 1.00
C ILE A 77 16.46 15.98 -0.31
N THR A 78 16.28 14.73 -0.72
CA THR A 78 16.83 14.20 -1.97
C THR A 78 15.73 14.07 -3.03
N PRO A 79 16.06 14.13 -4.33
CA PRO A 79 15.09 13.87 -5.40
C PRO A 79 14.38 12.52 -5.24
N SER A 80 15.11 11.49 -4.82
CA SER A 80 14.55 10.16 -4.53
C SER A 80 13.54 10.18 -3.38
N PHE A 81 13.78 10.96 -2.33
CA PHE A 81 12.81 11.15 -1.25
C PHE A 81 11.51 11.80 -1.75
N LEU A 82 11.62 12.81 -2.61
CA LEU A 82 10.45 13.48 -3.20
C LEU A 82 9.69 12.54 -4.13
N ILE A 83 10.39 11.76 -4.96
CA ILE A 83 9.78 10.76 -5.85
C ILE A 83 9.05 9.69 -5.02
N GLY A 84 9.72 9.11 -4.01
CA GLY A 84 9.12 8.10 -3.15
C GLY A 84 7.89 8.62 -2.40
N THR A 85 7.98 9.85 -1.87
CA THR A 85 6.85 10.54 -1.23
C THR A 85 5.70 10.77 -2.20
N GLY A 86 5.99 11.30 -3.39
CA GLY A 86 5.00 11.56 -4.42
C GLY A 86 4.28 10.28 -4.84
N LEU A 87 5.03 9.20 -5.04
CA LEU A 87 4.49 7.89 -5.38
C LEU A 87 3.60 7.33 -4.25
N ALA A 88 4.06 7.45 -2.99
CA ALA A 88 3.32 6.99 -1.82
C ALA A 88 1.98 7.73 -1.66
N ILE A 89 2.00 9.06 -1.77
CA ILE A 89 0.79 9.90 -1.67
C ILE A 89 -0.14 9.65 -2.84
N ALA A 90 0.37 9.60 -4.07
CA ALA A 90 -0.45 9.32 -5.25
C ALA A 90 -1.14 7.95 -5.14
N GLY A 91 -0.45 6.93 -4.62
CA GLY A 91 -1.00 5.59 -4.41
C GLY A 91 -2.13 5.60 -3.40
N ALA A 92 -1.91 6.29 -2.29
CA ALA A 92 -2.93 6.48 -1.26
C ALA A 92 -4.16 7.24 -1.82
N GLN A 93 -3.95 8.31 -2.59
CA GLN A 93 -5.05 9.08 -3.19
C GLN A 93 -5.85 8.26 -4.20
N LEU A 94 -5.18 7.49 -5.06
CA LEU A 94 -5.86 6.60 -6.01
C LEU A 94 -6.77 5.61 -5.25
N ARG A 95 -6.26 5.02 -4.17
CA ARG A 95 -7.04 4.11 -3.35
C ARG A 95 -8.21 4.81 -2.64
N LEU A 96 -8.02 6.03 -2.13
CA LEU A 96 -9.10 6.83 -1.56
C LEU A 96 -10.15 7.23 -2.60
N ALA A 97 -9.75 7.48 -3.85
CA ALA A 97 -10.69 7.72 -4.94
C ALA A 97 -11.52 6.46 -5.23
N CYS A 98 -10.93 5.26 -5.15
CA CYS A 98 -11.67 4.00 -5.24
C CYS A 98 -12.70 3.86 -4.12
N TYR A 99 -12.37 4.27 -2.89
CA TYR A 99 -13.32 4.24 -1.76
C TYR A 99 -14.51 5.15 -1.99
N ARG A 100 -14.26 6.35 -2.54
CA ARG A 100 -15.34 7.29 -2.88
C ARG A 100 -16.20 6.78 -4.03
N THR A 101 -15.60 6.08 -4.99
CA THR A 101 -16.28 5.60 -6.20
C THR A 101 -17.14 4.36 -5.92
N LEU A 102 -16.62 3.38 -5.17
CA LEU A 102 -17.38 2.20 -4.75
C LEU A 102 -18.31 2.49 -3.57
N GLY A 103 -18.00 3.50 -2.75
CA GLY A 103 -18.77 3.85 -1.56
C GLY A 103 -18.95 2.65 -0.62
N HIS A 104 -20.21 2.37 -0.29
CA HIS A 104 -20.57 1.26 0.59
C HIS A 104 -20.20 -0.12 0.01
N LEU A 105 -20.01 -0.26 -1.30
CA LEU A 105 -19.62 -1.53 -1.94
C LEU A 105 -18.16 -1.92 -1.66
N PHE A 106 -17.31 -0.98 -1.22
CA PHE A 106 -15.91 -1.25 -0.94
C PHE A 106 -15.73 -2.10 0.32
N THR A 107 -15.09 -3.27 0.20
CA THR A 107 -14.73 -4.14 1.32
C THR A 107 -13.29 -4.66 1.17
N PHE A 108 -12.55 -4.81 2.27
CA PHE A 108 -11.19 -5.39 2.23
C PHE A 108 -11.26 -6.91 2.05
N GLU A 109 -12.27 -7.53 2.63
CA GLU A 109 -12.65 -8.89 2.36
C GLU A 109 -13.38 -8.97 1.02
N MET A 110 -13.09 -10.02 0.23
CA MET A 110 -13.87 -10.34 -0.94
C MET A 110 -15.30 -10.65 -0.47
N ALA A 111 -16.25 -9.79 -0.83
CA ALA A 111 -17.63 -9.89 -0.42
C ALA A 111 -18.53 -9.38 -1.53
N ILE A 112 -19.54 -10.15 -1.89
CA ILE A 112 -20.64 -9.69 -2.73
C ILE A 112 -21.77 -9.28 -1.80
N ARG A 113 -22.14 -8.00 -1.84
CA ARG A 113 -23.32 -7.49 -1.14
C ARG A 113 -24.60 -7.89 -1.88
N LYS A 114 -25.73 -7.92 -1.18
CA LYS A 114 -27.04 -8.19 -1.80
C LYS A 114 -27.32 -7.18 -2.92
N ASP A 115 -27.06 -5.92 -2.67
CA ASP A 115 -27.26 -4.80 -3.61
C ASP A 115 -25.97 -4.43 -4.36
N HIS A 116 -25.09 -5.41 -4.63
CA HIS A 116 -23.83 -5.14 -5.31
C HIS A 116 -24.07 -4.77 -6.77
N GLU A 117 -23.58 -3.61 -7.17
CA GLU A 117 -23.61 -3.09 -8.54
C GLU A 117 -22.22 -3.15 -9.17
N LEU A 118 -22.16 -3.31 -10.50
CA LEU A 118 -20.91 -3.25 -11.25
C LEU A 118 -20.54 -1.78 -11.50
N ILE A 119 -19.58 -1.26 -10.75
CA ILE A 119 -19.11 0.12 -10.91
C ILE A 119 -18.01 0.19 -11.97
N THR A 120 -18.28 0.96 -13.03
CA THR A 120 -17.41 1.11 -14.21
C THR A 120 -16.86 2.53 -14.40
N THR A 121 -17.12 3.43 -13.44
CA THR A 121 -16.79 4.85 -13.52
C THR A 121 -15.56 5.21 -12.66
N GLY A 122 -15.05 6.43 -12.82
CA GLY A 122 -13.89 6.90 -12.06
C GLY A 122 -12.64 6.07 -12.37
N PRO A 123 -11.85 5.66 -11.35
CA PRO A 123 -10.66 4.83 -11.57
C PRO A 123 -10.95 3.49 -12.27
N TYR A 124 -12.17 2.95 -12.12
CA TYR A 124 -12.60 1.67 -12.71
C TYR A 124 -12.85 1.73 -14.22
N ALA A 125 -12.87 2.93 -14.81
CA ALA A 125 -12.94 3.11 -16.26
C ALA A 125 -11.59 2.89 -16.96
N TYR A 126 -10.47 2.87 -16.21
CA TYR A 126 -9.12 2.78 -16.76
C TYR A 126 -8.44 1.43 -16.50
N VAL A 127 -8.66 0.88 -15.31
CA VAL A 127 -8.18 -0.45 -14.92
C VAL A 127 -9.24 -1.13 -14.05
N ARG A 128 -9.30 -2.46 -14.05
CA ARG A 128 -10.32 -3.22 -13.30
C ARG A 128 -10.11 -3.23 -11.79
N HIS A 129 -8.86 -3.18 -11.31
CA HIS A 129 -8.53 -3.18 -9.89
C HIS A 129 -7.64 -1.99 -9.47
N PRO A 130 -8.12 -0.74 -9.60
CA PRO A 130 -7.36 0.47 -9.32
C PRO A 130 -6.96 0.59 -7.84
N ALA A 131 -7.74 0.02 -6.92
CA ALA A 131 -7.43 0.02 -5.49
C ALA A 131 -6.17 -0.82 -5.17
N TYR A 132 -5.96 -1.92 -5.90
CA TYR A 132 -4.74 -2.73 -5.81
C TYR A 132 -3.56 -2.01 -6.43
N ALA A 133 -3.73 -1.38 -7.59
CA ALA A 133 -2.69 -0.53 -8.18
C ALA A 133 -2.24 0.59 -7.20
N GLY A 134 -3.19 1.26 -6.55
CA GLY A 134 -2.91 2.29 -5.53
C GLY A 134 -2.15 1.74 -4.32
N LEU A 135 -2.48 0.53 -3.85
CA LEU A 135 -1.73 -0.14 -2.79
C LEU A 135 -0.28 -0.44 -3.19
N LEU A 136 -0.07 -1.05 -4.36
CA LEU A 136 1.28 -1.36 -4.85
C LEU A 136 2.12 -0.11 -5.06
N MET A 137 1.52 0.95 -5.60
CA MET A 137 2.17 2.24 -5.78
C MET A 137 2.56 2.87 -4.44
N THR A 138 1.68 2.78 -3.45
CA THR A 138 1.97 3.25 -2.08
C THR A 138 3.19 2.55 -1.50
N MET A 139 3.21 1.22 -1.64
CA MET A 139 4.27 0.35 -1.17
C MET A 139 5.61 0.62 -1.87
N ALA A 140 5.60 0.80 -3.19
CA ALA A 140 6.80 1.16 -3.94
C ALA A 140 7.37 2.51 -3.48
N GLY A 141 6.51 3.51 -3.21
CA GLY A 141 6.92 4.81 -2.70
C GLY A 141 7.61 4.71 -1.34
N GLU A 142 7.03 3.97 -0.40
CA GLU A 142 7.62 3.67 0.91
C GLU A 142 8.99 2.99 0.80
N ALA A 143 9.12 2.00 -0.09
CA ALA A 143 10.40 1.33 -0.33
C ALA A 143 11.47 2.31 -0.83
N VAL A 144 11.11 3.24 -1.74
CA VAL A 144 12.04 4.27 -2.23
C VAL A 144 12.44 5.24 -1.10
N ILE A 145 11.50 5.67 -0.25
CA ILE A 145 11.79 6.54 0.89
C ILE A 145 12.80 5.88 1.83
N GLN A 146 12.61 4.60 2.14
CA GLN A 146 13.44 3.87 3.11
C GLN A 146 14.81 3.47 2.53
N CYS A 147 14.88 3.13 1.24
CA CYS A 147 16.12 2.62 0.62
C CYS A 147 16.98 3.70 -0.05
N SER A 148 16.51 4.95 -0.16
CA SER A 148 17.22 6.02 -0.88
C SER A 148 18.32 6.72 -0.05
N ARG A 149 19.28 7.35 -0.75
CA ARG A 149 20.30 8.21 -0.11
C ARG A 149 19.64 9.35 0.66
N GLY A 150 20.18 9.69 1.83
CA GLY A 150 19.54 10.60 2.79
C GLY A 150 18.41 9.98 3.61
N SER A 151 18.10 8.69 3.41
CA SER A 151 17.32 7.90 4.36
C SER A 151 18.18 7.50 5.55
N TRP A 152 17.56 7.37 6.71
CA TRP A 152 18.27 7.05 7.93
C TRP A 152 18.98 5.68 7.87
N LEU A 153 18.36 4.70 7.21
CA LEU A 153 18.93 3.36 7.02
C LEU A 153 20.27 3.40 6.29
N GLN A 154 20.36 4.21 5.24
CA GLN A 154 21.59 4.38 4.44
C GLN A 154 22.63 5.23 5.17
N GLU A 155 22.24 6.38 5.73
CA GLU A 155 23.16 7.34 6.35
C GLU A 155 23.81 6.79 7.64
N CYS A 156 23.06 6.06 8.46
CA CYS A 156 23.62 5.42 9.66
C CYS A 156 24.35 4.11 9.36
N ARG A 157 24.54 3.74 8.07
CA ARG A 157 25.15 2.47 7.61
C ARG A 157 24.55 1.23 8.27
N LEU A 158 23.30 1.35 8.75
CA LEU A 158 22.62 0.31 9.51
C LEU A 158 22.32 -0.90 8.65
N VAL A 159 22.17 -0.69 7.34
CA VAL A 159 22.05 -1.78 6.33
C VAL A 159 23.21 -2.77 6.41
N GLU A 160 24.39 -2.39 6.93
CA GLU A 160 25.52 -3.31 7.10
C GLU A 160 25.30 -4.31 8.25
N MET A 161 24.48 -3.97 9.25
CA MET A 161 24.19 -4.82 10.41
C MET A 161 23.25 -5.97 10.04
N LEU A 162 23.60 -7.19 10.48
CA LEU A 162 22.76 -8.39 10.26
C LEU A 162 21.33 -8.19 10.80
N ALA A 163 21.18 -7.60 11.98
CA ALA A 163 19.86 -7.32 12.57
C ALA A 163 18.97 -6.44 11.68
N MET A 164 19.57 -5.48 10.97
CA MET A 164 18.84 -4.58 10.07
C MET A 164 18.57 -5.22 8.72
N LYS A 165 19.46 -6.09 8.22
CA LYS A 165 19.16 -6.94 7.06
C LYS A 165 17.98 -7.88 7.34
N VAL A 166 17.92 -8.46 8.54
CA VAL A 166 16.79 -9.28 9.00
C VAL A 166 15.53 -8.44 9.15
N TYR A 167 15.61 -7.24 9.71
CA TYR A 167 14.48 -6.33 9.80
C TYR A 167 13.94 -5.93 8.41
N LEU A 168 14.82 -5.59 7.47
CA LEU A 168 14.46 -5.25 6.10
C LEU A 168 13.90 -6.45 5.32
N SER A 169 14.44 -7.66 5.53
CA SER A 169 13.89 -8.86 4.90
C SER A 169 12.49 -9.21 5.44
N VAL A 170 12.26 -9.00 6.73
CA VAL A 170 10.94 -9.09 7.36
C VAL A 170 9.98 -8.00 6.86
N LEU A 171 10.47 -6.84 6.42
CA LEU A 171 9.66 -5.80 5.79
C LEU A 171 9.33 -6.10 4.32
N ILE A 172 10.29 -6.59 3.55
CA ILE A 172 10.15 -6.86 2.11
C ILE A 172 9.30 -8.11 1.85
N SER A 173 9.47 -9.17 2.66
CA SER A 173 8.72 -10.43 2.58
C SER A 173 7.19 -10.22 2.44
N PRO A 174 6.52 -9.52 3.37
CA PRO A 174 5.10 -9.29 3.28
C PRO A 174 4.72 -8.28 2.18
N MET A 175 5.63 -7.41 1.71
CA MET A 175 5.38 -6.58 0.54
C MET A 175 5.27 -7.41 -0.74
N LEU A 176 6.15 -8.40 -0.90
CA LEU A 176 6.10 -9.36 -2.00
C LEU A 176 4.85 -10.23 -1.91
N LEU A 177 4.51 -10.71 -0.70
CA LEU A 177 3.30 -11.49 -0.48
C LEU A 177 2.04 -10.70 -0.82
N LEU A 178 1.99 -9.40 -0.51
CA LEU A 178 0.87 -8.55 -0.87
C LEU A 178 0.82 -8.18 -2.34
N THR A 179 1.97 -8.06 -2.98
CA THR A 179 2.02 -7.87 -4.43
C THR A 179 1.42 -9.08 -5.13
N TYR A 180 1.87 -10.27 -4.73
CA TYR A 180 1.30 -11.53 -5.18
C TYR A 180 -0.18 -11.69 -4.81
N SER A 181 -0.57 -11.26 -3.61
CA SER A 181 -1.96 -11.35 -3.18
C SER A 181 -2.89 -10.54 -4.05
N SER A 182 -2.48 -9.32 -4.36
CA SER A 182 -3.33 -8.34 -5.02
C SER A 182 -3.56 -8.75 -6.47
N THR A 183 -2.54 -9.32 -7.12
CA THR A 183 -2.66 -9.86 -8.49
C THR A 183 -3.53 -11.11 -8.51
N MET A 184 -3.30 -12.06 -7.60
CA MET A 184 -4.06 -13.32 -7.56
C MET A 184 -5.52 -13.12 -7.11
N ARG A 185 -5.77 -12.17 -6.19
CA ARG A 185 -7.12 -11.80 -5.78
C ARG A 185 -7.87 -11.11 -6.89
N GLY A 186 -7.22 -10.23 -7.66
CA GLY A 186 -7.85 -9.59 -8.82
C GLY A 186 -8.43 -10.63 -9.80
N TRP A 187 -7.70 -11.72 -10.07
CA TRP A 187 -8.21 -12.82 -10.90
C TRP A 187 -9.45 -13.50 -10.34
N HIS A 188 -9.48 -13.78 -9.03
CA HIS A 188 -10.64 -14.39 -8.39
C HIS A 188 -11.82 -13.42 -8.34
N GLU A 189 -11.57 -12.13 -8.10
CA GLU A 189 -12.61 -11.09 -8.14
C GLU A 189 -13.21 -10.96 -9.53
N ASP A 190 -12.39 -10.93 -10.58
CA ASP A 190 -12.84 -10.93 -11.97
C ASP A 190 -13.75 -12.14 -12.27
N ALA A 191 -13.37 -13.34 -11.81
CA ALA A 191 -14.16 -14.55 -12.04
C ALA A 191 -15.53 -14.47 -11.34
N ILE A 192 -15.55 -14.02 -10.09
CA ILE A 192 -16.76 -13.85 -9.29
C ILE A 192 -17.66 -12.74 -9.86
N LEU A 193 -17.07 -11.62 -10.28
CA LEU A 193 -17.81 -10.53 -10.92
C LEU A 193 -18.39 -10.99 -12.27
N LYS A 194 -17.64 -11.76 -13.06
CA LYS A 194 -18.14 -12.34 -14.30
C LYS A 194 -19.30 -13.32 -14.06
N GLU A 195 -19.19 -14.17 -13.04
CA GLU A 195 -20.27 -15.10 -12.67
C GLU A 195 -21.54 -14.34 -12.24
N LYS A 196 -21.39 -13.25 -11.48
CA LYS A 196 -22.53 -12.45 -11.00
C LYS A 196 -23.17 -11.57 -12.08
N PHE A 197 -22.36 -10.90 -12.91
CA PHE A 197 -22.83 -9.84 -13.82
C PHE A 197 -22.82 -10.25 -15.30
N GLY A 198 -22.28 -11.42 -15.65
CA GLY A 198 -22.37 -12.00 -17.00
C GLY A 198 -21.86 -11.08 -18.11
N ASP A 199 -22.79 -10.70 -19.00
CA ASP A 199 -22.50 -9.90 -20.18
C ASP A 199 -22.09 -8.46 -19.85
N ASP A 200 -22.68 -7.85 -18.81
CA ASP A 200 -22.33 -6.49 -18.37
C ASP A 200 -20.85 -6.40 -17.97
N TRP A 201 -20.36 -7.42 -17.24
CA TRP A 201 -18.95 -7.52 -16.89
C TRP A 201 -18.08 -7.72 -18.13
N THR A 202 -18.54 -8.52 -19.10
CA THR A 202 -17.79 -8.80 -20.32
C THR A 202 -17.66 -7.55 -21.18
N GLU A 203 -18.73 -6.78 -21.35
CA GLU A 203 -18.69 -5.50 -22.06
C GLU A 203 -17.76 -4.49 -21.39
N TRP A 204 -17.84 -4.37 -20.06
CA TRP A 204 -16.95 -3.50 -19.30
C TRP A 204 -15.48 -3.95 -19.39
N ALA A 205 -15.20 -5.25 -19.28
CA ALA A 205 -13.84 -5.80 -19.35
C ALA A 205 -13.23 -5.62 -20.75
N MET A 206 -14.04 -5.58 -21.82
CA MET A 206 -13.56 -5.21 -23.16
C MET A 206 -13.17 -3.73 -23.24
N LYS A 207 -13.94 -2.84 -22.64
CA LYS A 207 -13.63 -1.39 -22.56
C LYS A 207 -12.44 -1.11 -21.63
N THR A 208 -12.26 -1.94 -20.61
CA THR A 208 -11.24 -1.81 -19.56
C THR A 208 -10.36 -3.06 -19.50
N PRO A 209 -9.51 -3.30 -20.52
CA PRO A 209 -8.79 -4.56 -20.65
C PRO A 209 -7.75 -4.79 -19.55
N TYR A 210 -7.18 -3.71 -19.02
CA TYR A 210 -6.09 -3.76 -18.03
C TYR A 210 -6.62 -4.02 -16.61
N ARG A 211 -5.93 -4.85 -15.85
CA ARG A 211 -6.28 -5.20 -14.47
C ARG A 211 -5.70 -4.22 -13.46
N LEU A 212 -4.43 -3.86 -13.58
CA LEU A 212 -3.70 -3.09 -12.58
C LEU A 212 -2.96 -1.91 -13.17
N ILE A 213 -2.23 -2.11 -14.27
CA ILE A 213 -1.37 -1.09 -14.87
C ILE A 213 -1.86 -0.83 -16.29
N PRO A 214 -2.33 0.41 -16.59
CA PRO A 214 -2.75 0.76 -17.94
C PRO A 214 -1.65 0.42 -18.95
N PHE A 215 -2.05 -0.16 -20.08
CA PHE A 215 -1.16 -0.51 -21.19
C PHE A 215 -0.12 -1.62 -20.92
N ILE A 216 -0.14 -2.23 -19.72
CA ILE A 216 0.80 -3.30 -19.36
C ILE A 216 0.07 -4.57 -18.93
N TYR A 217 -0.81 -4.46 -17.92
CA TYR A 217 -1.42 -5.63 -17.27
C TYR A 217 -2.78 -5.30 -16.67
#